data_AF-A0A2I0UFP4-F1
#
_entry.id   AF-A0A2I0UFP4-F1
#
_cell.length_a   1.000
_cell.length_b   1.000
_cell.length_c   1.000
_cell.angle_alpha   90.00
_cell.angle_beta   90.00
_cell.angle_gamma   90.00
#
_symmetry.space_group_name_H-M   'P 1'
#
loop_
_entity.id
_entity.type
_entity.pdbx_description
1 polymer ?
#
loop_
_entity_poly.entity_id
_entity_poly.type
_entity_poly.pdbx_seq_one_letter_code
_entity_poly.pdbx_strand_id
1 'polypeptide(L)'
;MMEQLILGIISKHMEEKKAIRSSQRGFTKRKSCLTNLIAFYDGMTGWIDEERVVDVVYLDFREAFDTVSHSVLIGKLRKCGLDE
;
A
#
# COMPACT_ATOMS: atom_id res chain seq x y z
N MET A 1 20.50 11.95 -2.84
CA MET A 1 20.79 12.05 -1.39
C MET A 1 19.58 12.60 -0.62
N MET A 2 19.05 13.76 -1.01
CA MET A 2 17.86 14.37 -0.39
C MET A 2 16.59 13.51 -0.53
N GLU A 3 16.32 12.94 -1.71
CA GLU A 3 15.14 12.09 -1.93
C GLU A 3 15.11 10.88 -1.00
N GLN A 4 16.24 10.18 -0.83
CA GLN A 4 16.36 9.04 0.08
C GLN A 4 16.19 9.44 1.55
N LEU A 5 16.63 10.64 1.93
CA LEU A 5 16.42 11.20 3.26
C LEU A 5 14.93 11.49 3.51
N ILE A 6 14.27 12.19 2.57
CA ILE A 6 12.84 12.49 2.62
C ILE A 6 12.03 11.20 2.68
N LEU A 7 12.33 10.24 1.82
CA LEU A 7 11.69 8.92 1.81
C LEU A 7 11.87 8.22 3.17
N GLY A 8 13.07 8.27 3.76
CA GLY A 8 13.35 7.68 5.06
C GLY A 8 12.50 8.29 6.17
N ILE A 9 12.40 9.62 6.22
CA ILE A 9 11.62 10.36 7.21
C ILE A 9 10.12 10.06 7.04
N ILE A 10 9.59 10.20 5.82
CA ILE A 10 8.18 9.95 5.52
C ILE A 10 7.80 8.50 5.81
N SER A 11 8.63 7.53 5.40
CA SER A 11 8.35 6.11 5.65
C SER A 11 8.25 5.81 7.14
N LYS A 12 9.16 6.35 7.94
CA LYS A 12 9.14 6.18 9.40
C LYS A 12 7.85 6.75 10.01
N HIS A 13 7.49 7.97 9.63
CA HIS A 13 6.25 8.61 10.09
C HIS A 13 4.99 7.81 9.73
N MET A 14 4.92 7.31 8.50
CA MET A 14 3.80 6.50 8.01
C MET A 14 3.68 5.17 8.76
N GLU A 15 4.80 4.55 9.15
CA GLU A 15 4.84 3.35 9.99
C GLU A 15 4.32 3.65 11.41
N GLU A 16 4.82 4.70 12.06
CA GLU A 16 4.44 5.10 13.43
C GLU A 16 2.95 5.46 13.53
N LYS A 17 2.42 6.18 12.54
CA LYS A 17 1.00 6.56 12.48
C LYS A 17 0.10 5.42 12.02
N LYS A 18 0.65 4.27 11.63
CA LYS A 18 -0.08 3.15 11.00
C LYS A 18 -0.94 3.62 9.82
N ALA A 19 -0.44 4.61 9.07
CA ALA A 19 -1.17 5.24 7.97
C ALA A 19 -1.32 4.29 6.78
N ILE A 20 -0.40 3.34 6.64
CA ILE A 20 -0.44 2.28 5.63
C ILE A 20 -1.08 1.03 6.22
N ARG A 21 -2.11 0.50 5.54
CA ARG A 21 -2.78 -0.74 5.96
C ARG A 21 -1.81 -1.92 5.95
N SER A 22 -1.97 -2.84 6.89
CA SER A 22 -1.16 -4.07 6.98
C SER A 22 -1.25 -4.96 5.72
N SER A 23 -2.37 -4.88 5.00
CA SER A 23 -2.60 -5.56 3.73
C SER A 23 -1.81 -4.98 2.55
N GLN A 24 -1.33 -3.72 2.63
CA GLN A 24 -0.51 -3.12 1.58
C GLN A 24 0.82 -3.87 1.50
N ARG A 25 1.17 -4.32 0.30
CA ARG A 25 2.39 -5.12 0.06
C ARG A 25 3.40 -4.40 -0.83
N GLY A 26 2.95 -3.67 -1.86
CA GLY A 26 3.83 -2.87 -2.72
C GLY A 26 4.50 -1.73 -1.96
N PHE A 27 5.75 -1.42 -2.33
CA PHE A 27 6.55 -0.28 -1.81
C PHE A 27 6.67 -0.23 -0.27
N THR A 28 6.61 -1.38 0.40
CA THR A 28 6.79 -1.47 1.86
C THR A 28 7.97 -2.36 2.19
N LYS A 29 8.71 -2.00 3.24
CA LYS A 29 9.89 -2.78 3.66
C LYS A 29 9.47 -4.20 4.00
N ARG A 30 10.32 -5.17 3.62
CA ARG A 30 10.18 -6.60 3.94
C ARG A 30 8.95 -7.30 3.32
N LYS A 31 8.22 -6.65 2.40
CA LYS A 31 7.15 -7.28 1.62
C LYS A 31 7.55 -7.27 0.14
N SER A 32 7.42 -8.42 -0.51
CA SER A 32 7.75 -8.63 -1.92
C SER A 32 6.53 -9.07 -2.73
N CYS A 33 6.63 -9.04 -4.05
CA CYS A 33 5.59 -9.56 -4.95
C CYS A 33 5.26 -11.04 -4.66
N LEU A 34 6.27 -11.85 -4.36
CA LEU A 34 6.07 -13.25 -3.98
C LEU A 34 5.26 -13.37 -2.68
N THR A 35 5.62 -12.62 -1.63
CA THR A 35 4.86 -12.65 -0.37
C THR A 35 3.43 -12.11 -0.53
N ASN A 36 3.20 -11.24 -1.52
CA ASN A 36 1.87 -10.78 -1.87
C ASN A 36 1.03 -11.91 -2.48
N LEU A 37 1.62 -12.67 -3.42
CA LEU A 37 0.94 -13.78 -4.05
C LEU A 37 0.61 -14.90 -3.05
N ILE A 38 1.57 -15.24 -2.17
CA ILE A 38 1.36 -16.22 -1.09
C ILE A 38 0.20 -15.78 -0.21
N ALA A 39 0.24 -14.57 0.33
CA ALA A 39 -0.81 -14.08 1.23
C ALA A 39 -2.19 -13.98 0.56
N PHE A 40 -2.22 -13.72 -0.75
CA PHE A 40 -3.46 -13.71 -1.53
C PHE A 40 -4.04 -15.11 -1.67
N TYR A 41 -3.24 -16.09 -2.06
CA TYR A 41 -3.70 -17.48 -2.17
C TYR A 41 -4.08 -18.06 -0.83
N ASP A 42 -3.30 -17.85 0.24
CA ASP A 42 -3.63 -18.34 1.58
C ASP A 42 -5.02 -17.84 2.04
N GLY A 43 -5.34 -16.57 1.76
CA GLY A 43 -6.66 -16.02 2.07
C GLY A 43 -7.78 -16.60 1.21
N MET A 44 -7.53 -16.79 -0.09
CA MET A 44 -8.47 -17.40 -1.01
C MET A 44 -8.74 -18.87 -0.66
N THR A 45 -7.70 -19.66 -0.43
CA THR A 45 -7.82 -21.09 -0.08
C THR A 45 -8.56 -21.26 1.23
N GLY A 46 -8.30 -20.39 2.23
CA GLY A 46 -9.05 -20.43 3.49
C GLY A 46 -10.56 -20.22 3.31
N TRP A 47 -10.99 -19.35 2.39
CA TRP A 47 -12.41 -19.19 2.08
C TRP A 47 -12.98 -20.35 1.26
N ILE A 48 -12.19 -20.92 0.35
CA ILE A 48 -12.59 -22.10 -0.43
C ILE A 48 -12.77 -23.31 0.49
N ASP A 49 -11.88 -23.50 1.46
CA ASP A 49 -11.97 -24.58 2.46
C ASP A 49 -13.22 -24.44 3.35
N GLU A 50 -13.70 -23.22 3.55
CA GLU A 50 -14.97 -22.92 4.21
C GLU A 50 -16.20 -23.03 3.26
N GLU A 51 -16.02 -23.59 2.07
CA GLU A 51 -17.05 -23.75 1.03
C GLU A 51 -17.68 -22.41 0.57
N ARG A 52 -16.97 -21.29 0.73
CA ARG A 52 -17.44 -19.98 0.27
C ARG A 52 -17.10 -19.76 -1.21
N VAL A 53 -18.00 -19.08 -1.91
CA VAL A 53 -17.74 -18.58 -3.26
C VAL A 53 -16.76 -17.42 -3.20
N VAL A 54 -15.69 -17.49 -3.97
CA VAL A 54 -14.67 -16.44 -4.06
C VAL A 54 -14.59 -15.91 -5.48
N ASP A 55 -14.81 -14.61 -5.63
CA ASP A 55 -14.57 -13.86 -6.85
C ASP A 55 -13.42 -12.87 -6.64
N VAL A 56 -12.64 -12.62 -7.69
CA VAL A 56 -11.46 -11.74 -7.64
C VAL A 56 -11.61 -10.62 -8.65
N VAL A 57 -11.47 -9.38 -8.18
CA VAL A 57 -11.44 -8.19 -9.04
C VAL A 57 -10.03 -7.62 -9.07
N TYR A 58 -9.43 -7.61 -10.26
CA TYR A 58 -8.15 -6.94 -10.51
C TYR A 58 -8.39 -5.52 -11.00
N LEU A 59 -7.78 -4.56 -10.33
CA LEU A 59 -7.83 -3.14 -10.69
C LEU A 59 -6.42 -2.65 -10.99
N ASP A 60 -6.29 -1.82 -12.02
CA ASP A 60 -5.04 -1.18 -12.38
C ASP A 60 -5.28 0.29 -12.77
N PHE A 61 -4.27 1.13 -12.53
CA PHE A 61 -4.31 2.55 -12.87
C PHE A 61 -3.35 2.83 -14.02
N ARG A 62 -3.88 3.36 -15.13
CA ARG A 62 -3.04 3.84 -16.24
C ARG A 62 -2.17 5.01 -15.78
N GLU A 63 -0.86 4.91 -16.00
CA GLU A 63 0.11 6.00 -15.75
C GLU A 63 -0.08 6.61 -14.35
N ALA A 64 -0.17 5.75 -13.34
CA ALA A 64 -0.61 6.12 -11.99
C ALA A 64 0.21 7.27 -11.38
N PHE A 65 1.52 7.32 -11.61
CA PHE A 65 2.37 8.38 -11.06
C PHE A 65 2.24 9.70 -11.83
N ASP A 66 1.96 9.64 -13.14
CA ASP A 66 1.79 10.84 -13.98
C ASP A 66 0.40 11.46 -13.81
N THR A 67 -0.59 10.67 -13.42
CA THR A 67 -2.00 11.10 -13.29
C THR A 67 -2.41 11.54 -11.87
N VAL A 68 -1.55 11.35 -10.86
CA VAL A 68 -1.85 11.74 -9.48
C VAL A 68 -1.87 13.26 -9.34
N SER A 69 -3.02 13.81 -8.94
CA SER A 69 -3.16 15.23 -8.61
C SER A 69 -2.32 15.61 -7.37
N HIS A 70 -1.47 16.62 -7.51
CA HIS A 70 -0.64 17.14 -6.41
C HIS A 70 -1.45 17.66 -5.24
N SER A 71 -2.56 18.37 -5.48
CA SER A 71 -3.40 18.92 -4.40
C SER A 71 -4.05 17.80 -3.57
N VAL A 72 -4.48 16.73 -4.24
CA VAL A 72 -5.03 15.53 -3.58
C VAL A 72 -3.95 14.80 -2.79
N LEU A 73 -2.75 14.63 -3.35
CA LEU A 73 -1.62 13.99 -2.67
C LEU A 73 -1.23 14.76 -1.40
N ILE A 74 -1.05 16.07 -1.49
CA ILE A 74 -0.73 16.95 -0.35
C ILE A 74 -1.83 16.88 0.70
N GLY A 75 -3.11 16.92 0.29
CA GLY A 75 -4.24 16.78 1.20
C GLY A 75 -4.25 15.44 1.95
N LYS A 76 -3.83 14.34 1.31
CA LYS A 76 -3.66 13.04 1.97
C LYS A 76 -2.48 13.03 2.95
N LEU A 77 -1.33 13.59 2.57
CA LEU A 77 -0.16 13.66 3.45
C LEU A 77 -0.45 14.47 4.72
N ARG A 78 -1.15 15.60 4.61
CA ARG A 78 -1.61 16.39 5.76
C ARG A 78 -2.52 15.60 6.70
N LYS A 79 -3.46 14.82 6.15
CA LYS A 79 -4.32 13.92 6.96
C LYS A 79 -3.53 12.83 7.69
N CYS A 80 -2.39 12.42 7.15
CA CYS A 80 -1.45 11.53 7.83
C CYS A 80 -0.57 12.24 8.85
N GLY A 81 -0.73 13.55 9.06
CA GLY A 81 0.07 14.34 10.00
C GLY A 81 1.46 14.72 9.48
N LEU A 82 1.62 14.80 8.16
CA LEU A 82 2.75 15.50 7.53
C LEU A 82 2.27 16.89 7.13
N ASP A 83 2.36 17.81 8.08
CA ASP A 83 2.26 19.25 7.90
C ASP A 83 3.65 19.87 7.65
N GLU A 84 3.66 21.15 7.25
CA GLU A 84 4.88 21.97 7.17
C GLU A 84 5.48 22.22 8.55
#